data_AF-A0A5C7NL29-F1
#
_entry.id   AF-A0A5C7NL29-F1
#
_cell.length_a   1.000
_cell.length_b   1.000
_cell.length_c   1.000
_cell.angle_alpha   90.00
_cell.angle_beta   90.00
_cell.angle_gamma   90.00
#
_symmetry.space_group_name_H-M   'P 1'
#
loop_
_entity.id
_entity.type
_entity.pdbx_description
1 polymer ?
#
loop_
_entity_poly.entity_id
_entity_poly.type
_entity_poly.pdbx_seq_one_letter_code
_entity_poly.pdbx_strand_id
1 'polypeptide(L)'
;MQADFLDAHRRHLSDAERLFQVQRWANADHLYGIAAECGLKALMEKIKGGPLEVDDRLHIMEERKPSNAWLKYQSYLAGHLLATKLSLPQSNPFSDWLVSQRYAHQSNFDQARVQLHQVAAKKVGTLIRRASKEGLL
;
A
#
# COMPACT_ATOMS: atom_id res chain seq x y z
N MET A 1 20.12 7.31 4.59
CA MET A 1 19.26 6.32 5.26
C MET A 1 18.71 5.37 4.21
N GLN A 2 18.73 4.07 4.46
CA GLN A 2 18.09 3.08 3.58
C GLN A 2 16.58 3.05 3.83
N ALA A 3 15.79 2.72 2.81
CA ALA A 3 14.35 2.58 2.97
C ALA A 3 14.01 1.33 3.80
N ASP A 4 13.16 1.49 4.81
CA ASP A 4 12.53 0.39 5.53
C ASP A 4 11.02 0.42 5.23
N PHE A 5 10.62 -0.31 4.19
CA PHE A 5 9.22 -0.33 3.77
C PHE A 5 8.31 -1.07 4.75
N LEU A 6 8.84 -2.02 5.52
CA LEU A 6 8.06 -2.79 6.49
C LEU A 6 7.72 -1.93 7.71
N ASP A 7 8.70 -1.22 8.26
CA ASP A 7 8.46 -0.23 9.32
C ASP A 7 7.50 0.87 8.84
N ALA A 8 7.76 1.44 7.65
CA ALA A 8 6.90 2.46 7.07
C ALA A 8 5.45 1.99 6.92
N HIS A 9 5.21 0.78 6.41
CA HIS A 9 3.87 0.19 6.35
C HIS A 9 3.20 0.15 7.72
N ARG A 10 3.90 -0.36 8.75
CA ARG A 10 3.36 -0.53 10.10
C ARG A 10 2.97 0.78 10.74
N ARG A 11 3.88 1.77 10.74
CA ARG A 11 3.60 3.09 11.34
C ARG A 11 2.52 3.85 10.58
N HIS A 12 2.55 3.85 9.25
CA HIS A 12 1.54 4.54 8.45
C HIS A 12 0.16 3.92 8.60
N LEU A 13 0.05 2.58 8.61
CA LEU A 13 -1.25 1.93 8.83
C LEU A 13 -1.78 2.21 10.24
N SER A 14 -0.93 2.12 11.26
CA SER A 14 -1.30 2.42 12.65
C SER A 14 -1.82 3.86 12.80
N ASP A 15 -1.11 4.84 12.23
CA ASP A 15 -1.50 6.24 12.34
C ASP A 15 -2.73 6.57 11.49
N ALA A 16 -2.90 5.92 10.32
CA ALA A 16 -4.11 6.04 9.52
C ALA A 16 -5.35 5.60 10.30
N GLU A 17 -5.28 4.49 11.02
CA GLU A 17 -6.37 3.98 11.86
C GLU A 17 -6.74 4.97 12.97
N ARG A 18 -5.74 5.53 13.66
CA ARG A 18 -5.95 6.54 14.71
C ARG A 18 -6.63 7.79 14.14
N LEU A 19 -6.17 8.27 12.99
CA LEU A 19 -6.74 9.44 12.33
C LEU A 19 -8.18 9.19 11.84
N PHE A 20 -8.44 7.99 11.34
CA PHE A 20 -9.78 7.58 10.92
C PHE A 20 -10.76 7.60 12.09
N GLN A 21 -10.36 7.12 13.27
CA GLN A 21 -11.19 7.13 14.48
C GLN A 21 -11.60 8.55 14.90
N VAL A 22 -10.72 9.54 14.72
CA VAL A 22 -10.98 10.95 15.02
C VAL A 22 -11.45 11.76 13.80
N GLN A 23 -11.94 11.08 12.76
CA GLN A 23 -12.55 11.69 11.56
C GLN A 23 -11.63 12.63 10.78
N ARG A 24 -10.30 12.43 10.85
CA ARG A 24 -9.30 13.18 10.08
C ARG A 24 -9.12 12.57 8.69
N TRP A 25 -10.19 12.59 7.89
CA TRP A 25 -10.32 11.86 6.63
C TRP A 25 -9.17 12.06 5.66
N ALA A 26 -8.85 13.30 5.31
CA ALA A 26 -7.78 13.59 4.33
C ALA A 26 -6.42 12.96 4.72
N ASN A 27 -6.05 13.06 5.99
CA ASN A 27 -4.77 12.53 6.46
C ASN A 27 -4.82 11.01 6.61
N ALA A 28 -5.93 10.46 7.13
CA ALA A 28 -6.13 9.01 7.22
C ALA A 28 -6.04 8.37 5.82
N ASP A 29 -6.73 8.95 4.85
CA ASP A 29 -6.75 8.51 3.46
C ASP A 29 -5.36 8.52 2.81
N HIS A 30 -4.63 9.62 2.99
CA HIS A 30 -3.28 9.71 2.48
C HIS A 30 -2.38 8.63 3.11
N LEU A 31 -2.49 8.42 4.42
CA LEU A 31 -1.72 7.36 5.09
C LEU A 31 -2.13 5.95 4.68
N TYR A 32 -3.39 5.68 4.34
CA TYR A 32 -3.80 4.36 3.82
C TYR A 32 -3.13 4.04 2.47
N GLY A 33 -3.03 5.02 1.57
CA GLY A 33 -2.33 4.85 0.30
C GLY A 33 -0.84 4.58 0.49
N ILE A 34 -0.18 5.38 1.34
CA ILE A 34 1.25 5.17 1.67
C ILE A 34 1.47 3.82 2.38
N ALA A 35 0.60 3.45 3.32
CA ALA A 35 0.68 2.17 4.01
C ALA A 35 0.54 0.99 3.03
N ALA A 36 -0.41 1.04 2.10
CA ALA A 36 -0.57 0.02 1.08
C ALA A 36 0.68 -0.08 0.21
N GLU A 37 1.15 1.05 -0.35
CA GLU A 37 2.37 1.13 -1.15
C GLU A 37 3.58 0.49 -0.45
N CYS A 38 3.89 0.92 0.78
CA CYS A 38 5.02 0.40 1.54
C CYS A 38 4.88 -1.10 1.83
N GLY A 39 3.66 -1.57 2.13
CA GLY A 39 3.42 -3.00 2.34
C GLY A 39 3.69 -3.83 1.09
N LEU A 40 3.25 -3.35 -0.08
CA LEU A 40 3.54 -4.00 -1.35
C LEU A 40 5.04 -4.01 -1.64
N LYS A 41 5.74 -2.88 -1.42
CA LYS A 41 7.20 -2.80 -1.61
C LYS A 41 7.96 -3.78 -0.74
N ALA A 42 7.60 -3.87 0.55
CA ALA A 42 8.20 -4.83 1.46
C ALA A 42 8.02 -6.30 0.97
N LEU A 43 6.83 -6.65 0.48
CA LEU A 43 6.58 -7.98 -0.08
C LEU A 43 7.36 -8.21 -1.39
N MET A 44 7.47 -7.20 -2.26
CA MET A 44 8.26 -7.30 -3.49
C MET A 44 9.75 -7.52 -3.19
N GLU A 45 10.32 -6.84 -2.19
CA GLU A 45 11.71 -7.08 -1.76
C GLU A 45 11.94 -8.52 -1.34
N LYS A 46 10.96 -9.14 -0.66
CA LYS A 46 11.05 -10.55 -0.26
C LYS A 46 10.89 -11.50 -1.43
N ILE A 47 9.97 -11.23 -2.36
CA ILE A 47 9.82 -12.03 -3.58
C ILE A 47 11.08 -11.95 -4.45
N LYS A 48 11.67 -10.75 -4.58
CA LYS A 48 12.92 -10.50 -5.30
C LYS A 48 14.14 -11.13 -4.60
N GLY A 49 14.12 -11.21 -3.27
CA GLY A 49 15.27 -11.63 -2.46
C GLY A 49 16.26 -10.50 -2.16
N GLY A 50 15.84 -9.24 -2.20
CA GLY A 50 16.71 -8.08 -1.96
C GLY A 50 16.03 -6.73 -2.21
N PRO A 51 16.78 -5.62 -2.09
CA PRO A 51 16.23 -4.27 -2.24
C PRO A 51 15.60 -4.03 -3.61
N LEU A 52 14.54 -3.22 -3.65
CA LEU A 52 13.96 -2.79 -4.93
C LEU A 52 14.85 -1.80 -5.66
N GLU A 53 14.87 -1.94 -6.99
CA GLU A 53 15.41 -0.91 -7.88
C GLU A 53 14.58 0.36 -7.76
N VAL A 54 15.18 1.51 -8.08
CA VAL A 54 14.49 2.80 -8.02
C VAL A 54 13.21 2.79 -8.86
N ASP A 55 13.25 2.19 -10.04
CA ASP A 55 12.12 2.11 -10.97
C ASP A 55 10.95 1.24 -10.46
N ASP A 56 11.23 0.36 -9.49
CA ASP A 56 10.22 -0.49 -8.87
C ASP A 56 9.59 0.16 -7.62
N ARG A 57 10.12 1.29 -7.16
CA ARG A 57 9.63 2.03 -5.99
C ARG A 57 8.46 2.95 -6.35
N LEU A 58 7.49 2.42 -7.10
CA LEU A 58 6.32 3.15 -7.58
C LEU A 58 5.36 3.54 -6.45
N HIS A 59 4.57 4.60 -6.67
CA HIS A 59 3.49 4.93 -5.77
C HIS A 59 2.28 3.99 -5.92
N ILE A 60 1.42 3.90 -4.90
CA ILE A 60 0.16 3.12 -5.03
C ILE A 60 -0.69 3.63 -6.20
N MET A 61 -0.61 4.93 -6.47
CA MET A 61 -1.09 5.63 -7.66
C MET A 61 -0.41 7.02 -7.77
N GLU A 62 -0.06 7.42 -8.99
CA GLU A 62 0.54 8.71 -9.30
C GLU A 62 0.04 9.19 -10.67
N GLU A 63 -0.22 10.50 -10.79
CA GLU A 63 -0.70 11.09 -12.03
C GLU A 63 0.29 10.87 -13.18
N ARG A 64 -0.25 10.56 -14.36
CA ARG A 64 0.53 10.44 -15.61
C ARG A 64 1.62 9.36 -15.57
N LYS A 65 1.57 8.42 -14.63
CA LYS A 65 2.40 7.22 -14.63
C LYS A 65 1.63 6.03 -15.22
N PRO A 66 2.25 5.24 -16.12
CA PRO A 66 1.59 4.10 -16.75
C PRO A 66 1.48 2.88 -15.83
N SER A 67 2.16 2.89 -14.69
CA SER A 67 2.20 1.79 -13.73
C SER A 67 2.16 2.32 -12.30
N ASN A 68 1.87 1.42 -11.36
CA ASN A 68 1.75 1.71 -9.95
C ASN A 68 2.21 0.49 -9.12
N ALA A 69 2.35 0.67 -7.80
CA ALA A 69 2.81 -0.38 -6.89
C ALA A 69 1.89 -1.62 -6.90
N TRP A 70 0.57 -1.44 -7.10
CA TRP A 70 -0.39 -2.55 -7.13
C TRP A 70 -0.17 -3.47 -8.33
N LEU A 71 -0.10 -2.88 -9.52
CA LEU A 71 0.15 -3.60 -10.77
C LEU A 71 1.54 -4.24 -10.75
N LYS A 72 2.56 -3.50 -10.28
CA LYS A 72 3.93 -4.00 -10.21
C LYS A 72 4.04 -5.19 -9.26
N TYR A 73 3.37 -5.14 -8.11
CA TYR A 73 3.29 -6.26 -7.17
C TYR A 73 2.66 -7.50 -7.82
N GLN A 74 1.57 -7.34 -8.57
CA GLN A 74 0.97 -8.45 -9.31
C GLN A 74 1.95 -9.06 -10.33
N SER A 75 2.76 -8.24 -11.00
CA SER A 75 3.81 -8.74 -11.91
C SER A 75 4.88 -9.54 -11.17
N TYR A 76 5.28 -9.14 -9.96
CA TYR A 76 6.21 -9.91 -9.12
C TYR A 76 5.64 -11.26 -8.68
N LEU A 77 4.32 -11.35 -8.46
CA LEU A 77 3.67 -12.60 -8.10
C LEU A 77 3.39 -13.51 -9.30
N ALA A 78 3.34 -12.99 -10.52
CA ALA A 78 3.00 -13.77 -11.70
C ALA A 78 3.99 -14.92 -11.90
N GLY A 79 3.49 -16.16 -11.84
CA GLY A 79 4.31 -17.38 -11.93
C GLY A 79 5.13 -17.71 -10.67
N HIS A 80 5.01 -16.92 -9.59
CA HIS A 80 5.73 -17.17 -8.35
C HIS A 80 4.99 -18.17 -7.45
N LEU A 81 5.73 -19.04 -6.75
CA LEU A 81 5.17 -20.06 -5.84
C LEU A 81 4.30 -19.47 -4.71
N LEU A 82 4.55 -18.22 -4.33
CA LEU A 82 3.80 -17.50 -3.30
C LEU A 82 2.50 -16.87 -3.79
N ALA A 83 2.19 -16.92 -5.10
CA ALA A 83 1.02 -16.27 -5.67
C ALA A 83 -0.30 -16.71 -5.02
N THR A 84 -0.43 -18.00 -4.69
CA THR A 84 -1.64 -18.55 -4.04
C THR A 84 -1.84 -18.03 -2.61
N LYS A 85 -0.75 -17.63 -1.94
CA LYS A 85 -0.75 -17.18 -0.55
C LYS A 85 -0.82 -15.68 -0.39
N LEU A 86 -0.26 -14.94 -1.34
CA LEU A 86 -0.08 -13.49 -1.25
C LEU A 86 -0.87 -12.72 -2.31
N SER A 87 -1.86 -13.34 -2.96
CA SER A 87 -2.67 -12.69 -3.98
C SER A 87 -3.46 -11.48 -3.47
N LEU A 88 -3.66 -10.53 -4.37
CA LEU A 88 -4.56 -9.39 -4.22
C LEU A 88 -5.68 -9.44 -5.27
N PRO A 89 -6.79 -8.72 -5.05
CA PRO A 89 -7.77 -8.46 -6.10
C PRO A 89 -7.11 -7.88 -7.36
N GLN A 90 -7.65 -8.23 -8.53
CA GLN A 90 -7.17 -7.72 -9.81
C GLN A 90 -7.36 -6.20 -9.91
N SER A 91 -8.53 -5.71 -9.55
CA SER A 91 -8.82 -4.27 -9.48
C SER A 91 -8.08 -3.61 -8.32
N ASN A 92 -7.42 -2.49 -8.59
CA ASN A 92 -6.77 -1.65 -7.60
C ASN A 92 -7.81 -0.75 -6.91
N PRO A 93 -8.10 -0.94 -5.61
CA PRO A 93 -9.08 -0.11 -4.89
C PRO A 93 -8.65 1.34 -4.70
N PHE A 94 -7.39 1.68 -5.02
CA PHE A 94 -6.85 3.03 -4.92
C PHE A 94 -6.94 3.80 -6.23
N SER A 95 -7.77 3.39 -7.20
CA SER A 95 -7.83 4.00 -8.54
C SER A 95 -8.11 5.52 -8.55
N ASP A 96 -8.77 6.04 -7.52
CA ASP A 96 -9.06 7.47 -7.31
C ASP A 96 -8.19 8.11 -6.21
N TRP A 97 -7.25 7.36 -5.63
CA TRP A 97 -6.21 7.90 -4.76
C TRP A 97 -5.04 8.37 -5.61
N LEU A 98 -4.45 9.53 -5.29
CA LEU A 98 -3.25 10.02 -5.95
C LEU A 98 -2.31 10.61 -4.91
N VAL A 99 -1.00 10.38 -5.08
CA VAL A 99 -0.01 10.92 -4.14
C VAL A 99 -0.08 12.46 -4.04
N SER A 100 -0.52 13.16 -5.09
CA SER A 100 -0.73 14.61 -5.15
C SER A 100 -1.85 15.11 -4.23
N GLN A 101 -2.80 14.25 -3.85
CA GLN A 101 -3.92 14.60 -2.97
C GLN A 101 -3.49 14.98 -1.55
N ARG A 102 -2.22 14.77 -1.18
CA ARG A 102 -1.61 15.34 0.04
C ARG A 102 -1.70 16.87 0.12
N TYR A 103 -1.91 17.54 -1.02
CA TYR A 103 -2.09 18.98 -1.12
C TYR A 103 -3.56 19.39 -1.33
N ALA A 104 -4.46 18.44 -1.54
CA ALA A 104 -5.87 18.72 -1.74
C ALA A 104 -6.50 19.24 -0.44
N HIS A 105 -7.51 20.11 -0.57
CA HIS A 105 -8.23 20.62 0.59
C HIS A 105 -8.99 19.49 1.30
N GLN A 106 -8.94 19.47 2.64
CA GLN A 106 -9.47 18.37 3.45
C GLN A 106 -10.99 18.14 3.28
N SER A 107 -11.74 19.14 2.81
CA SER A 107 -13.18 19.01 2.53
C SER A 107 -13.48 18.09 1.34
N ASN A 108 -12.48 17.74 0.54
CA ASN A 108 -12.64 16.85 -0.61
C ASN A 108 -12.67 15.37 -0.22
N PHE A 109 -12.58 15.06 1.07
CA PHE A 109 -12.47 13.71 1.60
C PHE A 109 -13.64 13.44 2.54
N ASP A 110 -14.40 12.40 2.25
CA ASP A 110 -15.49 11.90 3.09
C ASP A 110 -15.22 10.49 3.61
N GLN A 111 -16.02 10.06 4.58
CA GLN A 111 -15.87 8.76 5.20
C GLN A 111 -15.96 7.59 4.19
N ALA A 112 -16.88 7.67 3.22
CA ALA A 112 -17.14 6.57 2.30
C ALA A 112 -15.91 6.29 1.43
N ARG A 113 -15.29 7.35 0.89
CA ARG A 113 -14.04 7.26 0.14
C ARG A 113 -12.91 6.68 0.98
N VAL A 114 -12.67 7.24 2.17
CA VAL A 114 -11.57 6.80 3.03
C VAL A 114 -11.74 5.35 3.50
N GLN A 115 -12.97 4.90 3.73
CA GLN A 115 -13.25 3.54 4.17
C GLN A 115 -12.89 2.49 3.11
N LEU A 116 -13.07 2.80 1.81
CA LEU A 116 -12.63 1.91 0.73
C LEU A 116 -11.11 1.70 0.76
N HIS A 117 -10.36 2.79 0.89
CA HIS A 117 -8.89 2.75 1.01
C HIS A 117 -8.42 2.09 2.30
N GLN A 118 -9.13 2.30 3.43
CA GLN A 118 -8.86 1.60 4.68
C GLN A 118 -8.96 0.08 4.50
N VAL A 119 -10.04 -0.41 3.90
CA VAL A 119 -10.25 -1.85 3.66
C VAL A 119 -9.11 -2.41 2.80
N ALA A 120 -8.71 -1.69 1.75
CA ALA A 120 -7.63 -2.10 0.88
C ALA A 120 -6.26 -2.13 1.60
N ALA A 121 -5.93 -1.10 2.37
CA ALA A 121 -4.70 -1.06 3.18
C ALA A 121 -4.65 -2.19 4.22
N LYS A 122 -5.79 -2.50 4.87
CA LYS A 122 -5.91 -3.64 5.80
C LYS A 122 -5.72 -4.99 5.12
N LYS A 123 -6.15 -5.14 3.86
CA LYS A 123 -5.87 -6.35 3.06
C LYS A 123 -4.36 -6.52 2.87
N VAL A 124 -3.65 -5.47 2.45
CA VAL A 124 -2.17 -5.50 2.37
C VAL A 124 -1.55 -5.83 3.72
N GLY A 125 -2.03 -5.21 4.81
CA GLY A 125 -1.57 -5.53 6.17
C GLY A 125 -1.82 -6.99 6.59
N THR A 126 -2.86 -7.63 6.06
CA THR A 126 -3.11 -9.07 6.26
C THR A 126 -2.07 -9.92 5.55
N LEU A 127 -1.68 -9.54 4.33
CA LEU A 127 -0.60 -10.22 3.60
C LEU A 127 0.74 -10.08 4.32
N ILE A 128 1.07 -8.89 4.82
CA ILE A 128 2.27 -8.65 5.63
C ILE A 128 2.28 -9.56 6.87
N ARG A 129 1.17 -9.64 7.60
CA ARG A 129 1.06 -10.52 8.77
C ARG A 129 1.21 -12.00 8.40
N ARG A 130 0.64 -12.43 7.28
CA ARG A 130 0.79 -13.81 6.78
C ARG A 130 2.25 -14.11 6.45
N ALA A 131 2.89 -13.25 5.66
CA ALA A 131 4.29 -13.40 5.30
C ALA A 131 5.21 -13.42 6.54
N SER A 132 4.95 -12.58 7.54
CA SER A 132 5.71 -12.59 8.80
C SER A 132 5.53 -13.92 9.56
N LYS A 133 4.29 -14.42 9.68
CA LYS A 133 4.00 -15.70 10.36
C LYS A 133 4.64 -16.91 9.67
N GLU A 134 4.79 -16.86 8.36
CA GLU A 134 5.41 -17.92 7.55
C GLU A 134 6.93 -17.75 7.42
N GLY A 135 7.55 -16.79 8.12
CA GLY A 135 9.00 -16.57 8.09
C GLY A 135 9.53 -15.94 6.80
N LEU A 136 8.66 -15.31 6.00
CA LEU A 136 9.02 -14.62 4.75
C LEU A 136 9.43 -13.16 5.00
N LEU A 137 8.94 -12.55 6.08
CA LEU A 137 9.25 -11.18 6.52
C LEU A 137 9.87 -11.16 7.90
#